data_AF-A0ABC9GD44-F1
#
_entry.id   AF-A0ABC9GD44-F1
#
_cell.length_a   1.000
_cell.length_b   1.000
_cell.length_c   1.000
_cell.angle_alpha   90.00
_cell.angle_beta   90.00
_cell.angle_gamma   90.00
#
_symmetry.space_group_name_H-M   'P 1'
#
loop_
_entity.id
_entity.type
_entity.pdbx_description
1 polymer ?
#
loop_
_entity_poly.entity_id
_entity_poly.type
_entity_poly.pdbx_seq_one_letter_code
_entity_poly.pdbx_strand_id
1 'polypeptide(L)'
;MFQEGHKPHCIISANLNVGGVLDQKASNGNTGILINGREITKSELQMLKLAGVQCAGKPHFWVNADGTYQEEGQKTVKGKIWDKPIVKLLSPVLSLPTPNKASNQCGEEAVHMVNRPIPDYLEQRTIQKLLLVGSGASTILKQAKFLYKNKPFSVDEREDLKLIIQSNIYNYLGILLEGRERFEDEALADRRRNSQHDPSSSGRCESGFRDEVNEYSLIPRLKAFSDWILKAMALGNLEDIFPAASREYAPLVEELWKDHAIQATYKRRSELPFLPPVANYFLDKAVDISRTEYELSDMDILYADGITSSDGLASTEFSFPQMSLGGQGADEPDPQDTLLRYQLIRINNRGLHENCKWLHMFDDVRLVMFCVAASDYDEYYEDANGTIVNKMIESRQLFESITLHPTFEEMNFLLLLTKFDLLEQKLNSSPLTSCDWFSDFTPLISRNLLNGSSRSTRSGSHTGSTLPQMAAHYMAAKFKRLFDSLTGRKLYVSYVNALDQESVRSAIRYSREIIKWEEEKPVFGASETVYSEEPSSFTQLT
;
A
#
# COMPACT_ATOMS: atom_id res chain seq x y z
N MET A 1 -31.28 20.88 11.86
CA MET A 1 -31.84 22.25 11.71
C MET A 1 -31.39 22.75 10.35
N PHE A 2 -32.31 23.11 9.46
CA PHE A 2 -32.01 23.57 8.11
C PHE A 2 -31.62 25.05 8.17
N GLN A 3 -30.44 25.42 7.67
CA GLN A 3 -30.13 26.81 7.33
C GLN A 3 -30.71 27.09 5.94
N GLU A 4 -31.35 28.25 5.77
CA GLU A 4 -31.84 28.70 4.47
C GLU A 4 -30.73 28.58 3.41
N GLY A 5 -31.05 27.90 2.30
CA GLY A 5 -30.14 27.73 1.16
C GLY A 5 -29.23 26.49 1.16
N HIS A 6 -29.28 25.63 2.18
CA HIS A 6 -28.42 24.42 2.26
C HIS A 6 -29.19 23.10 2.04
N LYS A 7 -28.51 22.09 1.48
CA LYS A 7 -29.07 20.74 1.28
C LYS A 7 -29.40 20.08 2.63
N PRO A 8 -30.39 19.15 2.69
CA PRO A 8 -30.74 18.46 3.93
C PRO A 8 -29.56 17.68 4.53
N HIS A 9 -29.09 18.09 5.72
CA HIS A 9 -28.06 17.35 6.46
C HIS A 9 -28.61 16.12 7.21
N CYS A 10 -29.93 15.97 7.33
CA CYS A 10 -30.57 14.82 7.96
C CYS A 10 -31.96 14.54 7.37
N ILE A 11 -32.43 13.28 7.48
CA ILE A 11 -33.83 12.94 7.17
C ILE A 11 -34.70 13.57 8.24
N ILE A 12 -35.67 14.39 7.82
CA ILE A 12 -36.69 14.92 8.71
C ILE A 12 -37.59 13.77 9.15
N SER A 13 -37.46 13.34 10.41
CA SER A 13 -38.46 12.50 11.06
C SER A 13 -39.66 13.36 11.45
N ALA A 14 -40.86 12.78 11.40
CA ALA A 14 -42.09 13.39 11.91
C ALA A 14 -42.05 13.68 13.43
N ASN A 15 -41.03 13.20 14.15
CA ASN A 15 -40.90 13.32 15.61
C ASN A 15 -39.95 14.47 16.01
N LEU A 16 -39.97 15.58 15.27
CA LEU A 16 -39.38 16.82 15.77
C LEU A 16 -40.27 17.34 16.90
N ASN A 17 -39.79 17.25 18.14
CA ASN A 17 -40.38 17.87 19.33
C ASN A 17 -40.28 19.42 19.31
N VAL A 18 -40.46 20.03 18.15
CA VAL A 18 -40.50 21.48 17.97
C VAL A 18 -41.69 21.78 17.07
N GLY A 19 -42.81 22.19 17.69
CA GLY A 19 -44.06 22.46 17.01
C GLY A 19 -43.91 23.52 15.91
N GLY A 20 -44.23 23.14 14.68
CA GLY A 20 -44.33 24.02 13.53
C GLY A 20 -44.55 23.22 12.24
N VAL A 21 -45.40 23.73 11.34
CA VAL A 21 -45.54 23.19 9.97
C VAL A 21 -44.28 23.60 9.20
N LEU A 22 -43.59 22.64 8.58
CA LEU A 22 -42.41 22.91 7.74
C LEU A 22 -42.79 23.85 6.58
N ASP A 23 -41.97 24.87 6.35
CA ASP A 23 -42.15 25.76 5.20
C ASP A 23 -42.03 24.97 3.89
N GLN A 24 -42.96 25.22 2.97
CA GLN A 24 -42.99 24.62 1.64
C GLN A 24 -41.67 24.84 0.87
N LYS A 25 -40.98 25.96 1.13
CA LYS A 25 -39.71 26.30 0.46
C LYS A 25 -38.46 25.83 1.22
N ALA A 26 -38.58 25.08 2.31
CA ALA A 26 -37.46 24.70 3.17
C ALA A 26 -36.29 23.99 2.44
N SER A 27 -36.55 23.34 1.30
CA SER A 27 -35.53 22.68 0.47
C SER A 27 -35.29 23.34 -0.90
N ASN A 28 -35.85 24.52 -1.17
CA ASN A 28 -35.80 25.18 -2.49
C ASN A 28 -36.17 24.24 -3.66
N GLY A 29 -37.17 23.37 -3.43
CA GLY A 29 -37.68 22.46 -4.45
C GLY A 29 -38.41 23.17 -5.59
N ASN A 30 -38.53 22.51 -6.74
CA ASN A 30 -39.23 23.04 -7.92
C ASN A 30 -39.95 21.96 -8.73
N THR A 31 -40.36 20.86 -8.08
CA THR A 31 -40.97 19.71 -8.75
C THR A 31 -42.48 19.63 -8.58
N GLY A 32 -43.08 20.49 -7.74
CA GLY A 32 -44.51 20.47 -7.39
C GLY A 32 -44.93 19.21 -6.63
N ILE A 33 -44.01 18.50 -5.99
CA ILE A 33 -44.26 17.30 -5.18
C ILE A 33 -43.81 17.60 -3.76
N LEU A 34 -44.64 17.24 -2.78
CA LEU A 34 -44.42 17.58 -1.38
C LEU A 34 -44.06 16.33 -0.58
N ILE A 35 -43.05 16.44 0.29
CA ILE A 35 -42.72 15.43 1.30
C ILE A 35 -42.76 16.09 2.67
N ASN A 36 -43.56 15.58 3.61
CA ASN A 36 -43.69 16.13 4.97
C ASN A 36 -43.88 17.67 4.97
N GLY A 37 -44.64 18.19 4.00
CA GLY A 37 -44.95 19.62 3.84
C GLY A 37 -43.94 20.47 3.02
N ARG A 38 -42.76 19.95 2.67
CA ARG A 38 -41.75 20.70 1.87
C ARG A 38 -41.73 20.27 0.40
N GLU A 39 -41.45 21.20 -0.50
CA GLU A 39 -41.29 20.92 -1.92
C GLU A 39 -39.90 20.34 -2.19
N ILE A 40 -39.87 19.18 -2.87
CA ILE A 40 -38.62 18.46 -3.12
C ILE A 40 -37.87 18.97 -4.35
N THR A 41 -36.58 18.69 -4.38
CA THR A 41 -35.69 19.02 -5.49
C THR A 41 -35.78 17.99 -6.63
N LYS A 42 -35.28 18.32 -7.82
CA LYS A 42 -35.23 17.38 -8.97
C LYS A 42 -34.42 16.11 -8.66
N SER A 43 -33.36 16.23 -7.86
CA SER A 43 -32.53 15.10 -7.43
C SER A 43 -33.29 14.14 -6.52
N GLU A 44 -34.08 14.67 -5.57
CA GLU A 44 -34.96 13.87 -4.72
C GLU A 44 -36.08 13.19 -5.53
N LEU A 45 -36.64 13.89 -6.52
CA LEU A 45 -37.63 13.30 -7.43
C LEU A 45 -37.06 12.15 -8.27
N GLN A 46 -35.83 12.28 -8.77
CA GLN A 46 -35.15 11.19 -9.47
C GLN A 46 -34.93 9.98 -8.56
N MET A 47 -34.54 10.21 -7.30
CA MET A 47 -34.40 9.16 -6.30
C MET A 47 -35.72 8.43 -6.05
N LEU A 48 -36.84 9.15 -5.89
CA LEU A 48 -38.16 8.53 -5.72
C LEU A 48 -38.57 7.66 -6.92
N LYS A 49 -38.31 8.13 -8.15
CA LYS A 49 -38.57 7.34 -9.36
C LYS A 49 -37.73 6.07 -9.40
N LEU A 50 -36.46 6.14 -9.01
CA LEU A 50 -35.56 4.99 -8.92
C LEU A 50 -35.95 4.02 -7.80
N ALA A 51 -36.54 4.53 -6.72
CA ALA A 51 -37.13 3.73 -5.65
C ALA A 51 -38.46 3.04 -6.07
N GLY A 52 -38.97 3.32 -7.28
CA GLY A 52 -40.22 2.78 -7.80
C GLY A 52 -41.47 3.52 -7.29
N VAL A 53 -41.33 4.72 -6.73
CA VAL A 53 -42.44 5.52 -6.22
C VAL A 53 -43.18 6.18 -7.39
N GLN A 54 -44.49 5.96 -7.47
CA GLN A 54 -45.33 6.59 -8.50
C GLN A 54 -45.53 8.08 -8.21
N CYS A 55 -44.84 8.93 -8.99
CA CYS A 55 -44.84 10.38 -8.82
C CYS A 55 -45.77 11.11 -9.82
N ALA A 56 -46.76 10.40 -10.40
CA ALA A 56 -47.69 10.97 -11.36
C ALA A 56 -48.77 11.80 -10.65
N GLY A 57 -49.07 13.00 -11.14
CA GLY A 57 -50.19 13.82 -10.64
C GLY A 57 -49.86 14.79 -9.49
N LYS A 58 -48.59 15.11 -9.23
CA LYS A 58 -48.15 15.98 -8.11
C LYS A 58 -48.65 15.53 -6.72
N PRO A 59 -48.43 14.26 -6.35
CA PRO A 59 -48.88 13.73 -5.07
C PRO A 59 -48.12 14.35 -3.89
N HIS A 60 -48.76 14.32 -2.73
CA HIS A 60 -48.16 14.70 -1.46
C HIS A 60 -47.84 13.44 -0.67
N PHE A 61 -46.61 13.31 -0.18
CA PHE A 61 -46.16 12.13 0.57
C PHE A 61 -45.83 12.49 2.01
N TRP A 62 -46.13 11.56 2.90
CA TRP A 62 -45.66 11.55 4.27
C TRP A 62 -44.62 10.43 4.44
N VAL A 63 -43.43 10.76 4.94
CA VAL A 63 -42.30 9.84 5.12
C VAL A 63 -41.91 9.81 6.60
N ASN A 64 -41.89 8.62 7.17
CA ASN A 64 -41.50 8.39 8.56
C ASN A 64 -39.97 8.19 8.71
N ALA A 65 -39.49 8.28 9.95
CA ALA A 65 -38.07 8.13 10.29
C ALA A 65 -37.46 6.79 9.86
N ASP A 66 -38.27 5.73 9.86
CA ASP A 66 -37.88 4.38 9.47
C ASP A 66 -37.85 4.17 7.94
N GLY A 67 -38.10 5.22 7.16
CA GLY A 67 -38.12 5.19 5.71
C GLY A 67 -39.43 4.73 5.07
N THR A 68 -40.46 4.45 5.88
CA THR A 68 -41.79 4.15 5.36
C THR A 68 -42.43 5.41 4.80
N TYR A 69 -43.16 5.28 3.69
CA TYR A 69 -43.90 6.39 3.09
C TYR A 69 -45.34 6.04 2.76
N GLN A 70 -46.19 7.06 2.84
CA GLN A 70 -47.62 7.01 2.54
C GLN A 70 -48.02 8.27 1.76
N GLU A 71 -49.15 8.24 1.06
CA GLU A 71 -49.71 9.42 0.40
C GLU A 71 -50.60 10.18 1.40
N GLU A 72 -50.48 11.50 1.43
CA GLU A 72 -51.18 12.36 2.39
C GLU A 72 -52.70 12.18 2.26
N GLY A 73 -53.37 11.78 3.35
CA GLY A 73 -54.81 11.45 3.37
C GLY A 73 -55.15 9.96 3.25
N GLN A 74 -54.18 9.07 2.98
CA GLN A 74 -54.37 7.61 3.00
C GLN A 74 -53.66 6.97 4.21
N LYS A 75 -54.33 6.02 4.89
CA LYS A 75 -53.76 5.28 6.05
C LYS A 75 -52.91 4.06 5.66
N THR A 76 -52.69 3.83 4.37
CA THR A 76 -51.97 2.66 3.85
C THR A 76 -50.52 3.01 3.52
N VAL A 77 -49.59 2.33 4.21
CA VAL A 77 -48.15 2.43 3.94
C VAL A 77 -47.84 1.80 2.59
N LYS A 78 -47.23 2.56 1.66
CA LYS A 78 -46.96 2.11 0.28
C LYS A 78 -45.63 1.38 0.12
N GLY A 79 -44.67 1.58 1.03
CA GLY A 79 -43.40 0.86 1.03
C GLY A 79 -42.30 1.54 1.86
N LYS A 80 -41.07 1.01 1.76
CA LYS A 80 -39.85 1.59 2.36
C LYS A 80 -38.89 2.05 1.27
N ILE A 81 -38.61 3.36 1.22
CA ILE A 81 -37.80 3.97 0.15
C ILE A 81 -36.35 3.51 0.26
N TRP A 82 -35.79 3.50 1.47
CA TRP A 82 -34.36 3.29 1.71
C TRP A 82 -33.93 1.83 1.75
N ASP A 83 -34.86 0.88 1.72
CA ASP A 83 -34.53 -0.55 1.72
C ASP A 83 -34.21 -1.09 0.31
N LYS A 84 -34.45 -0.28 -0.74
CA LYS A 84 -34.15 -0.67 -2.12
C LYS A 84 -32.64 -0.57 -2.40
N PRO A 85 -32.00 -1.63 -2.95
CA PRO A 85 -30.55 -1.68 -3.16
C PRO A 85 -30.05 -0.57 -4.10
N ILE A 86 -30.85 -0.20 -5.12
CA ILE A 86 -30.51 0.88 -6.05
C ILE A 86 -30.50 2.27 -5.38
N VAL A 87 -31.31 2.45 -4.33
CA VAL A 87 -31.37 3.70 -3.56
C VAL A 87 -30.17 3.77 -2.61
N LYS A 88 -29.81 2.67 -1.95
CA LYS A 88 -28.60 2.60 -1.08
C LYS A 88 -27.31 2.90 -1.85
N LEU A 89 -27.23 2.50 -3.12
CA LEU A 89 -26.07 2.75 -3.97
C LEU A 89 -25.96 4.22 -4.41
N LEU A 90 -27.08 4.91 -4.61
CA LEU A 90 -27.12 6.26 -5.20
C LEU A 90 -27.34 7.39 -4.19
N SER A 91 -27.79 7.10 -2.97
CA SER A 91 -27.94 8.09 -1.91
C SER A 91 -26.64 8.89 -1.60
N PRO A 92 -25.44 8.28 -1.58
CA PRO A 92 -24.19 9.01 -1.37
C PRO A 92 -23.87 9.95 -2.56
N VAL A 93 -24.14 9.49 -3.78
CA VAL A 93 -23.90 10.24 -5.04
C VAL A 93 -24.78 11.49 -5.13
N LEU A 94 -25.98 11.44 -4.54
CA LEU A 94 -26.94 12.54 -4.54
C LEU A 94 -26.84 13.44 -3.29
N SER A 95 -25.91 13.15 -2.37
CA SER A 95 -25.77 13.84 -1.08
C SER A 95 -27.06 13.78 -0.24
N LEU A 96 -27.79 12.67 -0.29
CA LEU A 96 -29.04 12.49 0.45
C LEU A 96 -28.81 11.74 1.76
N PRO A 97 -29.37 12.21 2.89
CA PRO A 97 -29.24 11.53 4.16
C PRO A 97 -30.00 10.19 4.13
N THR A 98 -29.37 9.11 4.62
CA THR A 98 -29.98 7.77 4.76
C THR A 98 -30.20 7.43 6.24
N PRO A 99 -31.27 6.70 6.62
CA PRO A 99 -31.51 6.37 8.03
C PRO A 99 -30.60 5.22 8.49
N ASN A 100 -29.85 5.43 9.58
CA ASN A 100 -29.12 4.36 10.27
C ASN A 100 -30.10 3.50 11.08
N LYS A 101 -29.92 2.17 11.04
CA LYS A 101 -30.83 1.16 11.60
C LYS A 101 -30.84 1.05 13.15
N ALA A 102 -30.34 2.03 13.89
CA ALA A 102 -30.21 1.93 15.35
C ALA A 102 -30.99 3.03 16.09
N SER A 103 -32.31 2.87 16.16
CA SER A 103 -33.10 3.56 17.20
C SER A 103 -34.39 2.78 17.44
N ASN A 104 -34.42 1.98 18.50
CA ASN A 104 -35.59 1.74 19.35
C ASN A 104 -35.26 0.70 20.42
N GLN A 105 -34.98 1.16 21.64
CA GLN A 105 -35.56 0.69 22.90
C GLN A 105 -34.97 1.52 24.04
N CYS A 106 -35.78 2.43 24.58
CA CYS A 106 -35.53 3.16 25.82
C CYS A 106 -36.72 2.88 26.73
N GLY A 107 -36.48 2.21 27.85
CA GLY A 107 -37.48 1.93 28.88
C GLY A 107 -36.93 1.04 29.99
N GLU A 108 -36.75 1.66 31.16
CA GLU A 108 -36.69 1.08 32.52
C GLU A 108 -35.34 0.64 33.14
N GLU A 109 -34.86 1.54 34.01
CA GLU A 109 -34.38 1.37 35.39
C GLU A 109 -33.06 0.63 35.71
N ALA A 110 -32.06 1.47 35.99
CA ALA A 110 -31.18 1.50 37.18
C ALA A 110 -30.36 0.25 37.61
N VAL A 111 -29.11 0.58 37.98
CA VAL A 111 -28.11 -0.17 38.77
C VAL A 111 -27.17 -1.09 37.98
N HIS A 112 -26.06 -0.52 37.51
CA HIS A 112 -24.67 -0.93 37.84
C HIS A 112 -23.68 -0.07 37.03
N MET A 113 -22.85 0.72 37.73
CA MET A 113 -21.65 1.34 37.15
C MET A 113 -20.64 0.26 36.78
N VAL A 114 -19.79 0.58 35.78
CA VAL A 114 -18.71 -0.21 35.16
C VAL A 114 -19.16 -0.93 33.88
N ASN A 115 -18.56 -0.52 32.75
CA ASN A 115 -18.78 -0.93 31.35
C ASN A 115 -19.89 -0.18 30.59
N ARG A 116 -19.54 0.96 29.98
CA ARG A 116 -20.34 1.60 28.94
C ARG A 116 -19.68 1.36 27.57
N PRO A 117 -20.36 0.77 26.57
CA PRO A 117 -19.84 0.76 25.21
C PRO A 117 -19.89 2.19 24.65
N ILE A 118 -18.82 2.59 23.98
CA ILE A 118 -18.67 3.90 23.35
C ILE A 118 -19.69 4.00 22.19
N PRO A 119 -20.43 5.11 22.03
CA PRO A 119 -21.34 5.29 20.90
C PRO A 119 -20.62 5.35 19.54
N ASP A 120 -21.16 4.71 18.50
CA ASP A 120 -20.60 4.59 17.14
C ASP A 120 -20.17 5.92 16.46
N TYR A 121 -20.68 7.08 16.90
CA TYR A 121 -20.24 8.38 16.37
C TYR A 121 -18.90 8.87 16.93
N LEU A 122 -18.51 8.40 18.13
CA LEU A 122 -17.19 8.66 18.71
C LEU A 122 -16.13 7.70 18.13
N GLU A 123 -16.55 6.54 17.62
CA GLU A 123 -15.66 5.56 16.98
C GLU A 123 -14.98 6.08 15.70
N GLN A 124 -15.63 6.98 14.95
CA GLN A 124 -15.02 7.61 13.77
C GLN A 124 -13.97 8.67 14.12
N ARG A 125 -14.01 9.25 15.32
CA ARG A 125 -12.99 10.21 15.79
C ARG A 125 -11.75 9.55 16.41
N THR A 126 -11.73 8.23 16.58
CA THR A 126 -10.63 7.51 17.23
C THR A 126 -9.75 6.70 16.27
N ILE A 127 -10.04 6.74 14.96
CA ILE A 127 -9.24 6.04 13.94
C ILE A 127 -8.22 7.00 13.32
N GLN A 128 -6.96 6.77 13.63
CA GLN A 128 -5.82 7.46 13.05
C GLN A 128 -5.42 6.78 11.73
N LYS A 129 -5.64 7.45 10.59
CA LYS A 129 -5.32 6.89 9.28
C LYS A 129 -3.85 7.17 8.91
N LEU A 130 -3.12 6.10 8.62
CA LEU A 130 -1.73 6.11 8.15
C LEU A 130 -1.70 5.70 6.69
N LEU A 131 -1.13 6.55 5.84
CA LEU A 131 -1.06 6.28 4.41
C LEU A 131 0.31 5.71 4.03
N LEU A 132 0.35 4.57 3.35
CA LEU A 132 1.57 3.89 2.93
C LEU A 132 1.69 3.86 1.40
N VAL A 133 2.77 4.44 0.88
CA VAL A 133 2.99 4.59 -0.56
C VAL A 133 4.44 4.26 -0.91
N GLY A 134 4.68 3.67 -2.09
CA GLY A 134 6.04 3.45 -2.63
C GLY A 134 6.58 2.02 -2.50
N SER A 135 7.88 1.88 -2.71
CA SER A 135 8.58 0.59 -2.86
C SER A 135 8.71 -0.15 -1.53
N GLY A 136 8.08 -1.32 -1.42
CA GLY A 136 8.02 -2.12 -0.19
C GLY A 136 6.78 -1.89 0.69
N ALA A 137 5.87 -1.01 0.29
CA ALA A 137 4.60 -0.76 1.00
C ALA A 137 3.75 -2.03 1.18
N SER A 138 3.66 -2.88 0.15
CA SER A 138 2.93 -4.16 0.17
C SER A 138 3.43 -5.07 1.31
N THR A 139 4.74 -5.26 1.39
CA THR A 139 5.39 -6.11 2.39
C THR A 139 5.21 -5.58 3.81
N ILE A 140 5.34 -4.26 4.01
CA ILE A 140 5.10 -3.62 5.31
C ILE A 140 3.64 -3.80 5.77
N LEU A 141 2.67 -3.64 4.86
CA LEU A 141 1.25 -3.87 5.19
C LEU A 141 1.00 -5.33 5.60
N LYS A 142 1.59 -6.29 4.90
CA LYS A 142 1.49 -7.72 5.23
C LYS A 142 2.12 -8.04 6.58
N GLN A 143 3.29 -7.47 6.87
CA GLN A 143 3.89 -7.60 8.20
C GLN A 143 3.02 -6.97 9.28
N ALA A 144 2.40 -5.82 9.02
CA ALA A 144 1.46 -5.22 9.97
C ALA A 144 0.27 -6.15 10.25
N LYS A 145 -0.25 -6.86 9.24
CA LYS A 145 -1.26 -7.92 9.45
C LYS A 145 -0.73 -9.02 10.36
N PHE A 146 0.49 -9.52 10.15
CA PHE A 146 1.10 -10.53 11.03
C PHE A 146 1.33 -10.03 12.47
N LEU A 147 1.70 -8.76 12.62
CA LEU A 147 2.01 -8.13 13.90
C LEU A 147 0.79 -7.91 14.79
N TYR A 148 -0.33 -7.49 14.19
CA TYR A 148 -1.44 -6.91 14.95
C TYR A 148 -2.79 -7.60 14.75
N LYS A 149 -2.90 -8.58 13.84
CA LYS A 149 -4.13 -9.37 13.69
C LYS A 149 -3.95 -10.78 14.22
N ASN A 150 -4.91 -11.23 15.01
CA ASN A 150 -4.99 -12.63 15.46
C ASN A 150 -5.13 -13.60 14.27
N LYS A 151 -5.82 -13.18 13.21
CA LYS A 151 -5.91 -13.89 11.93
C LYS A 151 -5.41 -12.96 10.82
N PRO A 152 -4.11 -13.02 10.44
CA PRO A 152 -3.51 -12.08 9.50
C PRO A 152 -4.15 -12.09 8.11
N PHE A 153 -4.48 -13.29 7.60
CA PHE A 153 -5.08 -13.49 6.29
C PHE A 153 -6.28 -14.45 6.38
N SER A 154 -7.32 -14.20 5.58
CA SER A 154 -8.45 -15.11 5.44
C SER A 154 -8.05 -16.38 4.67
N VAL A 155 -8.94 -17.38 4.66
CA VAL A 155 -8.70 -18.61 3.89
C VAL A 155 -8.72 -18.28 2.40
N ASP A 156 -9.67 -17.46 1.96
CA ASP A 156 -9.80 -17.02 0.57
C ASP A 156 -8.59 -16.19 0.13
N GLU A 157 -8.13 -15.23 0.95
CA GLU A 157 -6.91 -14.44 0.65
C GLU A 157 -5.67 -15.31 0.50
N ARG A 158 -5.57 -16.40 1.28
CA ARG A 158 -4.48 -17.37 1.17
C ARG A 158 -4.61 -18.20 -0.10
N GLU A 159 -5.80 -18.65 -0.46
CA GLU A 159 -6.00 -19.42 -1.70
C GLU A 159 -5.72 -18.56 -2.93
N ASP A 160 -6.20 -17.32 -2.96
CA ASP A 160 -5.92 -16.36 -4.05
C ASP A 160 -4.42 -16.11 -4.19
N LEU A 161 -3.72 -15.89 -3.07
CA LEU A 161 -2.26 -15.79 -3.04
C LEU A 161 -1.56 -17.01 -3.59
N LYS A 162 -2.04 -18.20 -3.23
CA LYS A 162 -1.47 -19.48 -3.68
C LYS A 162 -1.54 -19.55 -5.20
N LEU A 163 -2.69 -19.21 -5.78
CA LEU A 163 -2.89 -19.18 -7.22
C LEU A 163 -2.00 -18.14 -7.91
N ILE A 164 -1.85 -16.94 -7.33
CA ILE A 164 -0.96 -15.90 -7.86
C ILE A 164 0.50 -16.38 -7.86
N ILE A 165 0.98 -16.96 -6.76
CA ILE A 165 2.35 -17.45 -6.65
C ILE A 165 2.60 -18.59 -7.63
N GLN A 166 1.66 -19.54 -7.76
CA GLN A 166 1.75 -20.63 -8.71
C GLN A 166 1.78 -20.12 -10.16
N SER A 167 0.95 -19.14 -10.51
CA SER A 167 0.93 -18.53 -11.84
C SER A 167 2.25 -17.78 -12.13
N ASN A 168 2.78 -17.06 -11.15
CA ASN A 168 4.05 -16.34 -11.26
C ASN A 168 5.24 -17.26 -11.53
N ILE A 169 5.23 -18.51 -11.04
CA ILE A 169 6.31 -19.46 -11.35
C ILE A 169 6.38 -19.76 -12.83
N TYR A 170 5.25 -19.96 -13.50
CA TYR A 170 5.26 -20.19 -14.93
C TYR A 170 5.69 -18.95 -15.72
N ASN A 171 5.35 -17.75 -15.22
CA ASN A 171 5.90 -16.50 -15.76
C ASN A 171 7.44 -16.49 -15.64
N TYR A 172 7.99 -16.82 -14.46
CA TYR A 172 9.44 -16.83 -14.25
C TYR A 172 10.15 -17.92 -15.07
N LEU A 173 9.55 -19.11 -15.18
CA LEU A 173 10.07 -20.20 -16.01
C LEU A 173 10.04 -19.84 -17.49
N GLY A 174 8.99 -19.15 -17.97
CA GLY A 174 8.94 -18.68 -19.36
C GLY A 174 10.02 -17.64 -19.65
N ILE A 175 10.27 -16.69 -18.73
CA ILE A 175 11.38 -15.72 -18.88
C ILE A 175 12.74 -16.44 -18.92
N LEU A 176 12.92 -17.49 -18.10
CA LEU A 176 14.13 -18.33 -18.18
C LEU A 176 14.23 -19.06 -19.53
N LEU A 177 13.12 -19.54 -20.07
CA LEU A 177 13.10 -20.22 -21.37
C LEU A 177 13.42 -19.26 -22.53
N GLU A 178 12.91 -18.03 -22.51
CA GLU A 178 13.29 -16.98 -23.47
C GLU A 178 14.77 -16.63 -23.34
N GLY A 179 15.24 -16.49 -22.09
CA GLY A 179 16.66 -16.28 -21.79
C GLY A 179 17.55 -17.40 -22.32
N ARG A 180 17.09 -18.66 -22.21
CA ARG A 180 17.79 -19.84 -22.74
C ARG A 180 17.94 -19.77 -24.26
N GLU A 181 16.88 -19.42 -24.99
CA GLU A 181 16.94 -19.27 -26.46
C GLU A 181 17.94 -18.19 -26.86
N ARG A 182 17.90 -17.04 -26.18
CA ARG A 182 18.85 -15.96 -26.41
C ARG A 182 20.30 -16.39 -26.16
N PHE A 183 20.57 -17.06 -25.04
CA PHE A 183 21.93 -17.51 -24.72
C PHE A 183 22.42 -18.64 -25.65
N GLU A 184 21.52 -19.47 -26.15
CA GLU A 184 21.82 -20.47 -27.18
C GLU A 184 22.29 -19.79 -28.47
N ASP A 185 21.57 -18.77 -28.94
CA ASP A 185 21.92 -17.99 -30.13
C ASP A 185 23.26 -17.24 -29.95
N GLU A 186 23.49 -16.63 -28.78
CA GLU A 186 24.78 -15.99 -28.43
C GLU A 186 25.94 -17.00 -28.51
N ALA A 187 25.79 -18.18 -27.89
CA ALA A 187 26.81 -19.22 -27.91
C ALA A 187 27.09 -19.77 -29.31
N LEU A 188 26.05 -19.91 -30.15
CA LEU A 188 26.20 -20.32 -31.55
C LEU A 188 26.90 -19.24 -32.39
N ALA A 189 26.60 -17.97 -32.16
CA ALA A 189 27.27 -16.85 -32.82
C ALA A 189 28.76 -16.77 -32.43
N ASP A 190 29.10 -17.01 -31.17
CA ASP A 190 30.49 -17.07 -30.69
C ASP A 190 31.29 -18.19 -31.34
N ARG A 191 30.70 -19.40 -31.45
CA ARG A 191 31.34 -20.52 -32.17
C ARG A 191 31.60 -20.17 -33.63
N ARG A 192 30.64 -19.52 -34.31
CA ARG A 192 30.81 -19.09 -35.71
C ARG A 192 31.93 -18.05 -35.86
N ARG A 193 32.05 -17.10 -34.92
CA ARG A 193 33.14 -16.11 -34.91
C ARG A 193 34.52 -16.75 -34.69
N ASN A 194 34.62 -17.68 -33.74
CA ASN A 194 35.89 -18.34 -33.44
C ASN A 194 36.37 -19.24 -34.59
N SER A 195 35.46 -19.95 -35.27
CA SER A 195 35.81 -20.77 -36.45
C SER A 195 36.27 -19.97 -37.67
N GLN A 196 35.94 -18.68 -37.76
CA GLN A 196 36.38 -17.80 -38.86
C GLN A 196 37.77 -17.18 -38.63
N HIS A 197 38.26 -17.15 -37.37
CA HIS A 197 39.55 -16.57 -37.02
C HIS A 197 40.74 -17.56 -37.09
N ASP A 198 40.51 -18.80 -37.51
CA ASP A 198 41.54 -19.84 -37.64
C ASP A 198 41.73 -20.27 -39.12
N PRO A 199 42.61 -19.61 -39.91
CA PRO A 199 42.82 -19.95 -41.33
C PRO A 199 43.66 -21.23 -41.53
N SER A 200 44.10 -21.87 -40.44
CA SER A 200 45.14 -22.91 -40.46
C SER A 200 44.62 -24.33 -40.66
N SER A 201 43.31 -24.55 -40.66
CA SER A 201 42.70 -25.90 -40.74
C SER A 201 41.92 -26.14 -42.04
N SER A 202 42.46 -25.68 -43.18
CA SER A 202 42.01 -26.16 -44.49
C SER A 202 42.50 -27.61 -44.71
N GLY A 203 41.75 -28.59 -44.20
CA GLY A 203 42.04 -29.99 -44.51
C GLY A 203 41.40 -31.06 -43.64
N ARG A 204 40.06 -31.13 -43.59
CA ARG A 204 39.30 -32.41 -43.63
C ARG A 204 37.80 -32.13 -43.57
N CYS A 205 37.13 -32.27 -44.71
CA CYS A 205 35.72 -32.63 -44.74
C CYS A 205 35.62 -34.12 -44.40
N GLU A 206 35.26 -34.45 -43.16
CA GLU A 206 34.58 -35.71 -42.86
C GLU A 206 33.27 -35.39 -42.18
N SER A 207 32.21 -35.83 -42.84
CA SER A 207 30.81 -35.76 -42.44
C SER A 207 30.62 -36.37 -41.05
N GLY A 208 30.14 -35.55 -40.13
CA GLY A 208 29.57 -35.97 -38.87
C GLY A 208 28.75 -34.82 -38.32
N PHE A 209 27.49 -34.72 -38.76
CA PHE A 209 26.44 -34.08 -37.95
C PHE A 209 26.35 -34.87 -36.63
N ARG A 210 27.28 -34.63 -35.71
CA ARG A 210 26.96 -34.79 -34.31
C ARG A 210 26.26 -33.48 -33.97
N ASP A 211 24.97 -33.56 -33.70
CA ASP A 211 24.29 -32.56 -32.89
C ASP A 211 25.06 -32.51 -31.56
N GLU A 212 26.14 -31.71 -31.53
CA GLU A 212 26.87 -31.43 -30.31
C GLU A 212 25.93 -30.60 -29.46
N VAL A 213 25.23 -31.30 -28.58
CA VAL A 213 24.38 -30.76 -27.51
C VAL A 213 25.08 -29.52 -26.95
N ASN A 214 24.53 -28.35 -27.28
CA ASN A 214 25.03 -27.11 -26.73
C ASN A 214 24.63 -27.05 -25.25
N GLU A 215 25.33 -26.24 -24.45
CA GLU A 215 25.03 -26.07 -23.01
C GLU A 215 23.56 -25.68 -22.76
N TYR A 216 22.89 -25.11 -23.77
CA TYR A 216 21.52 -24.63 -23.74
C TYR A 216 20.49 -25.52 -24.46
N SER A 217 20.88 -26.72 -24.91
CA SER A 217 19.98 -27.60 -25.66
C SER A 217 19.10 -28.43 -24.72
N LEU A 218 17.78 -28.28 -24.83
CA LEU A 218 16.80 -29.03 -24.03
C LEU A 218 16.61 -30.47 -24.52
N ILE A 219 16.27 -31.35 -23.58
CA ILE A 219 15.83 -32.72 -23.91
C ILE A 219 14.54 -32.64 -24.77
N PRO A 220 14.40 -33.44 -25.86
CA PRO A 220 13.26 -33.35 -26.78
C PRO A 220 11.88 -33.46 -26.13
N ARG A 221 11.76 -34.20 -25.02
CA ARG A 221 10.53 -34.33 -24.23
C ARG A 221 10.09 -33.00 -23.61
N LEU A 222 11.05 -32.22 -23.12
CA LEU A 222 10.80 -30.92 -22.48
C LEU A 222 10.51 -29.83 -23.51
N LYS A 223 10.93 -30.00 -24.76
CA LYS A 223 10.73 -29.02 -25.83
C LYS A 223 9.25 -28.70 -26.07
N ALA A 224 8.38 -29.71 -26.11
CA ALA A 224 6.95 -29.48 -26.28
C ALA A 224 6.34 -28.69 -25.11
N PHE A 225 6.82 -28.93 -23.89
CA PHE A 225 6.38 -28.21 -22.70
C PHE A 225 6.93 -26.77 -22.65
N SER A 226 8.19 -26.56 -23.02
CA SER A 226 8.77 -25.22 -23.12
C SER A 226 8.08 -24.36 -24.17
N ASP A 227 7.88 -24.91 -25.37
CA ASP A 227 7.21 -24.21 -26.48
C ASP A 227 5.78 -23.83 -26.10
N TRP A 228 5.11 -24.69 -25.31
CA TRP A 228 3.79 -24.40 -24.78
C TRP A 228 3.79 -23.25 -23.76
N ILE A 229 4.73 -23.22 -22.81
CA ILE A 229 4.87 -22.11 -21.85
C ILE A 229 5.12 -20.79 -22.59
N LEU A 230 6.08 -20.78 -23.53
CA LEU A 230 6.44 -19.61 -24.34
C LEU A 230 5.25 -19.12 -25.16
N LYS A 231 4.50 -20.04 -25.78
CA LYS A 231 3.29 -19.69 -26.53
C LYS A 231 2.21 -19.11 -25.62
N ALA A 232 2.00 -19.68 -24.43
CA ALA A 232 1.01 -19.19 -23.49
C ALA A 232 1.37 -17.79 -22.96
N MET A 233 2.66 -17.53 -22.74
CA MET A 233 3.19 -16.21 -22.36
C MET A 233 2.99 -15.18 -23.48
N ALA A 234 3.33 -15.52 -24.73
CA ALA A 234 3.14 -14.65 -25.89
C ALA A 234 1.66 -14.30 -26.16
N LEU A 235 0.74 -15.21 -25.80
CA LEU A 235 -0.71 -14.98 -25.92
C LEU A 235 -1.31 -14.21 -24.74
N GLY A 236 -0.55 -13.98 -23.65
CA GLY A 236 -1.05 -13.34 -22.44
C GLY A 236 -2.04 -14.18 -21.63
N ASN A 237 -2.14 -15.49 -21.92
CA ASN A 237 -3.14 -16.38 -21.31
C ASN A 237 -2.58 -17.20 -20.13
N LEU A 238 -1.47 -16.75 -19.53
CA LEU A 238 -0.85 -17.48 -18.42
C LEU A 238 -1.69 -17.46 -17.13
N GLU A 239 -2.58 -16.49 -16.96
CA GLU A 239 -3.45 -16.41 -15.77
C GLU A 239 -4.73 -17.24 -15.93
N ASP A 240 -5.23 -17.43 -17.16
CA ASP A 240 -6.48 -18.15 -17.42
C ASP A 240 -6.31 -19.69 -17.44
N ILE A 241 -5.10 -20.17 -17.71
CA ILE A 241 -4.82 -21.59 -17.96
C ILE A 241 -4.29 -22.32 -16.71
N PHE A 242 -3.57 -21.61 -15.85
CA PHE A 242 -2.71 -22.21 -14.83
C PHE A 242 -3.31 -22.40 -13.41
N PRO A 243 -4.44 -21.75 -13.00
CA PRO A 243 -5.09 -22.08 -11.73
C PRO A 243 -5.65 -23.52 -11.72
N ALA A 244 -6.12 -24.01 -12.87
CA ALA A 244 -6.77 -25.32 -13.00
C ALA A 244 -5.78 -26.45 -13.34
N ALA A 245 -4.75 -26.17 -14.13
CA ALA A 245 -3.87 -27.19 -14.73
C ALA A 245 -2.47 -27.32 -14.10
N SER A 246 -2.06 -26.38 -13.23
CA SER A 246 -0.72 -26.39 -12.58
C SER A 246 -0.38 -27.72 -11.89
N ARG A 247 -1.40 -28.43 -11.38
CA ARG A 247 -1.26 -29.71 -10.66
C ARG A 247 -0.70 -30.86 -11.51
N GLU A 248 -1.02 -30.89 -12.81
CA GLU A 248 -0.60 -32.00 -13.69
C GLU A 248 0.84 -31.82 -14.20
N TYR A 249 1.36 -30.59 -14.14
CA TYR A 249 2.65 -30.25 -14.71
C TYR A 249 3.81 -30.28 -13.70
N ALA A 250 3.55 -30.52 -12.40
CA ALA A 250 4.61 -30.56 -11.39
C ALA A 250 5.79 -31.48 -11.74
N PRO A 251 5.59 -32.71 -12.28
CA PRO A 251 6.70 -33.57 -12.70
C PRO A 251 7.49 -33.00 -13.89
N LEU A 252 6.82 -32.30 -14.81
CA LEU A 252 7.49 -31.64 -15.94
C LEU A 252 8.27 -30.41 -15.49
N VAL A 253 7.75 -29.64 -14.53
CA VAL A 253 8.47 -28.53 -13.90
C VAL A 253 9.71 -29.05 -13.17
N GLU A 254 9.60 -30.17 -12.46
CA GLU A 254 10.76 -30.79 -11.78
C GLU A 254 11.84 -31.25 -12.76
N GLU A 255 11.45 -31.90 -13.86
CA GLU A 255 12.40 -32.32 -14.90
C GLU A 255 13.02 -31.10 -15.61
N LEU A 256 12.22 -30.09 -15.94
CA LEU A 256 12.67 -28.86 -16.58
C LEU A 256 13.66 -28.11 -15.68
N TRP A 257 13.34 -27.95 -14.39
CA TRP A 257 14.20 -27.26 -13.43
C TRP A 257 15.54 -27.97 -13.24
N LYS A 258 15.56 -29.31 -13.29
CA LYS A 258 16.81 -30.11 -13.19
C LYS A 258 17.62 -30.13 -14.49
N ASP A 259 17.06 -29.68 -15.61
CA ASP A 259 17.75 -29.68 -16.89
C ASP A 259 18.98 -28.76 -16.86
N HIS A 260 20.09 -29.25 -17.42
CA HIS A 260 21.36 -28.53 -17.49
C HIS A 260 21.25 -27.17 -18.19
N ALA A 261 20.44 -27.04 -19.23
CA ALA A 261 20.25 -25.80 -19.98
C ALA A 261 19.54 -24.73 -19.16
N ILE A 262 18.54 -25.14 -18.37
CA ILE A 262 17.83 -24.25 -17.45
C ILE A 262 18.74 -23.83 -16.31
N GLN A 263 19.50 -24.76 -15.73
CA GLN A 263 20.46 -24.44 -14.68
C GLN A 263 21.61 -23.54 -15.18
N ALA A 264 22.10 -23.73 -16.40
CA ALA A 264 23.08 -22.85 -17.02
C ALA A 264 22.52 -21.43 -17.23
N THR A 265 21.27 -21.34 -17.69
CA THR A 265 20.55 -20.06 -17.84
C THR A 265 20.31 -19.38 -16.51
N TYR A 266 19.89 -20.11 -15.47
CA TYR A 266 19.64 -19.59 -14.13
C TYR A 266 20.91 -19.05 -13.46
N LYS A 267 22.10 -19.59 -13.78
CA LYS A 267 23.37 -19.02 -13.31
C LYS A 267 23.64 -17.62 -13.87
N ARG A 268 23.18 -17.36 -15.11
CA ARG A 268 23.28 -16.06 -15.80
C ARG A 268 22.02 -15.19 -15.64
N ARG A 269 21.14 -15.51 -14.69
CA ARG A 269 19.84 -14.85 -14.50
C ARG A 269 19.91 -13.33 -14.29
N SER A 270 21.02 -12.80 -13.78
CA SER A 270 21.24 -11.36 -13.63
C SER A 270 21.32 -10.60 -14.96
N GLU A 271 21.57 -11.30 -16.07
CA GLU A 271 21.58 -10.74 -17.42
C GLU A 271 20.18 -10.68 -18.05
N LEU A 272 19.16 -11.27 -17.41
CA LEU A 272 17.79 -11.30 -17.90
C LEU A 272 17.02 -10.07 -17.41
N PRO A 273 16.67 -9.11 -18.29
CA PRO A 273 16.10 -7.83 -17.88
C PRO A 273 14.68 -7.96 -17.29
N PHE A 274 13.91 -8.96 -17.75
CA PHE A 274 12.52 -9.14 -17.35
C PHE A 274 12.34 -10.05 -16.13
N LEU A 275 13.41 -10.67 -15.61
CA LEU A 275 13.32 -11.54 -14.44
C LEU A 275 13.45 -10.70 -13.15
N PRO A 276 12.38 -10.54 -12.36
CA PRO A 276 12.44 -9.70 -11.18
C PRO A 276 13.29 -10.37 -10.08
N PRO A 277 13.97 -9.61 -9.20
CA PRO A 277 14.81 -10.18 -8.15
C PRO A 277 14.09 -11.17 -7.22
N VAL A 278 12.79 -10.94 -6.98
CA VAL A 278 11.93 -11.84 -6.19
C VAL A 278 11.74 -13.21 -6.83
N ALA A 279 11.91 -13.33 -8.15
CA ALA A 279 11.80 -14.59 -8.85
C ALA A 279 12.82 -15.62 -8.32
N ASN A 280 14.00 -15.18 -7.87
CA ASN A 280 15.01 -16.07 -7.28
C ASN A 280 14.44 -16.90 -6.12
N TYR A 281 13.72 -16.24 -5.21
CA TYR A 281 13.10 -16.89 -4.04
C TYR A 281 12.07 -17.96 -4.44
N PHE A 282 11.25 -17.68 -5.46
CA PHE A 282 10.21 -18.60 -5.92
C PHE A 282 10.75 -19.70 -6.84
N LEU A 283 11.72 -19.38 -7.70
CA LEU A 283 12.36 -20.33 -8.60
C LEU A 283 13.15 -21.41 -7.83
N ASP A 284 13.84 -21.03 -6.76
CA ASP A 284 14.52 -21.98 -5.87
C ASP A 284 13.55 -22.99 -5.23
N LYS A 285 12.26 -22.64 -5.17
CA LYS A 285 11.14 -23.47 -4.66
C LYS A 285 10.18 -23.92 -5.76
N ALA A 286 10.53 -23.78 -7.04
CA ALA A 286 9.60 -23.96 -8.15
C ALA A 286 8.91 -25.34 -8.14
N VAL A 287 9.68 -26.38 -7.81
CA VAL A 287 9.20 -27.76 -7.72
C VAL A 287 8.18 -27.91 -6.59
N ASP A 288 8.50 -27.42 -5.40
CA ASP A 288 7.62 -27.55 -4.22
C ASP A 288 6.33 -26.77 -4.40
N ILE A 289 6.39 -25.56 -4.96
CA ILE A 289 5.21 -24.72 -5.19
C ILE A 289 4.30 -25.29 -6.28
N SER A 290 4.86 -26.03 -7.24
CA SER A 290 4.09 -26.71 -8.29
C SER A 290 3.33 -27.94 -7.78
N ARG A 291 3.65 -28.47 -6.59
CA ARG A 291 2.98 -29.65 -6.00
C ARG A 291 1.60 -29.30 -5.44
N THR A 292 0.73 -30.32 -5.38
CA THR A 292 -0.64 -30.18 -4.86
C THR A 292 -0.63 -29.88 -3.36
N GLU A 293 0.31 -30.49 -2.64
CA GLU A 293 0.50 -30.38 -1.20
C GLU A 293 1.21 -29.08 -0.79
N TYR A 294 1.45 -28.15 -1.73
CA TYR A 294 2.06 -26.87 -1.42
C TYR A 294 1.22 -26.11 -0.40
N GLU A 295 1.84 -25.83 0.75
CA GLU A 295 1.31 -24.96 1.79
C GLU A 295 2.06 -23.62 1.77
N LEU A 296 1.29 -22.53 1.77
CA LEU A 296 1.86 -21.19 1.82
C LEU A 296 2.56 -20.93 3.15
N SER A 297 3.86 -20.63 3.09
CA SER A 297 4.58 -20.12 4.25
C SER A 297 4.37 -18.61 4.41
N ASP A 298 4.59 -18.10 5.62
CA ASP A 298 4.51 -16.67 5.90
C ASP A 298 5.50 -15.86 5.05
N MET A 299 6.67 -16.43 4.74
CA MET A 299 7.65 -15.81 3.84
C MET A 299 7.14 -15.75 2.39
N ASP A 300 6.43 -16.77 1.91
CA ASP A 300 5.83 -16.73 0.55
C ASP A 300 4.79 -15.61 0.46
N ILE A 301 4.01 -15.42 1.52
CA ILE A 301 3.04 -14.33 1.63
C ILE A 301 3.75 -12.97 1.56
N LEU A 302 4.88 -12.79 2.27
CA LEU A 302 5.64 -11.54 2.30
C LEU A 302 6.30 -11.20 0.96
N TYR A 303 6.83 -12.20 0.26
CA TYR A 303 7.49 -12.02 -1.05
C TYR A 303 6.52 -11.86 -2.20
N ALA A 304 5.33 -12.47 -2.14
CA ALA A 304 4.33 -12.30 -3.19
C ALA A 304 3.97 -10.81 -3.32
N ASP A 305 3.76 -10.32 -4.53
CA ASP A 305 3.06 -9.05 -4.76
C ASP A 305 1.77 -9.35 -5.53
N GLY A 306 0.79 -8.45 -5.48
CA GLY A 306 -0.49 -8.64 -6.19
C GLY A 306 -1.71 -8.97 -5.33
N ILE A 307 -1.61 -8.97 -3.99
CA ILE A 307 -2.82 -8.85 -3.15
C ILE A 307 -3.28 -7.38 -3.16
N THR A 308 -3.80 -6.93 -4.28
CA THR A 308 -4.64 -5.74 -4.29
C THR A 308 -5.98 -6.17 -4.84
N SER A 309 -7.05 -5.80 -4.14
CA SER A 309 -8.37 -5.78 -4.75
C SER A 309 -8.29 -5.01 -6.08
N SER A 310 -9.21 -5.30 -6.99
CA SER A 310 -9.33 -4.65 -8.31
C SER A 310 -9.28 -3.11 -8.28
N ASP A 311 -9.51 -2.51 -7.11
CA ASP A 311 -9.52 -1.06 -6.86
C ASP A 311 -8.16 -0.48 -6.44
N GLY A 312 -7.10 -1.29 -6.35
CA GLY A 312 -5.73 -0.83 -6.05
C GLY A 312 -5.49 -0.38 -4.60
N LEU A 313 -6.43 -0.65 -3.70
CA LEU A 313 -6.40 -0.27 -2.29
C LEU A 313 -6.36 -1.50 -1.38
N ALA A 314 -5.46 -1.50 -0.40
CA ALA A 314 -5.49 -2.50 0.67
C ALA A 314 -5.33 -1.79 2.02
N SER A 315 -6.17 -2.12 3.00
CA SER A 315 -6.09 -1.53 4.34
C SER A 315 -6.11 -2.59 5.44
N THR A 316 -5.56 -2.23 6.59
CA THR A 316 -5.67 -3.02 7.81
C THR A 316 -5.82 -2.12 9.01
N GLU A 317 -6.77 -2.45 9.87
CA GLU A 317 -7.00 -1.78 11.14
C GLU A 317 -6.33 -2.56 12.28
N PHE A 318 -5.78 -1.84 13.24
CA PHE A 318 -5.15 -2.40 14.43
C PHE A 318 -5.16 -1.42 15.60
N SER A 319 -4.90 -1.93 16.79
CA SER A 319 -4.54 -1.15 17.97
C SER A 319 -3.17 -1.62 18.47
N PHE A 320 -2.45 -0.73 19.16
CA PHE A 320 -1.17 -1.12 19.75
C PHE A 320 -1.44 -1.97 21.01
N PRO A 321 -0.78 -3.13 21.17
CA PRO A 321 -0.90 -3.93 22.39
C PRO A 321 -0.44 -3.10 23.59
N GLN A 322 -1.19 -3.17 24.68
CA GLN A 322 -0.83 -2.52 25.95
C GLN A 322 0.51 -3.11 26.42
N MET A 323 1.55 -2.28 26.49
CA MET A 323 2.79 -2.70 27.14
C MET A 323 2.51 -2.77 28.64
N SER A 324 2.28 -3.97 29.15
CA SER A 324 2.38 -4.24 30.58
C SER A 324 3.87 -4.21 30.92
N LEU A 325 4.44 -3.01 31.12
CA LEU A 325 5.77 -2.90 31.72
C LEU A 325 5.65 -3.38 33.16
N GLY A 326 6.06 -4.63 33.40
CA GLY A 326 6.43 -5.05 34.73
C GLY A 326 7.64 -4.24 35.18
N GLY A 327 7.43 -3.28 36.09
CA GLY A 327 8.47 -2.73 36.97
C GLY A 327 9.08 -1.38 36.58
N GLN A 328 8.70 -0.37 37.37
CA GLN A 328 9.45 0.85 37.73
C GLN A 328 9.89 1.81 36.61
N GLY A 329 9.10 2.86 36.42
CA GLY A 329 9.48 4.08 35.72
C GLY A 329 8.26 4.97 35.45
N ALA A 330 7.96 5.84 36.41
CA ALA A 330 7.04 6.99 36.52
C ALA A 330 6.19 7.56 35.35
N ASP A 331 5.82 6.83 34.29
CA ASP A 331 4.82 7.26 33.32
C ASP A 331 3.72 6.19 33.20
N GLU A 332 2.65 6.35 33.98
CA GLU A 332 1.41 5.60 33.75
C GLU A 332 0.88 5.96 32.35
N PRO A 333 0.67 4.99 31.44
CA PRO A 333 0.13 5.27 30.11
C PRO A 333 -1.27 5.88 30.23
N ASP A 334 -1.50 7.03 29.59
CA ASP A 334 -2.79 7.72 29.57
C ASP A 334 -3.90 6.74 29.14
N PRO A 335 -4.99 6.56 29.93
CA PRO A 335 -6.09 5.66 29.60
C PRO A 335 -6.69 5.85 28.20
N GLN A 336 -6.54 7.06 27.62
CA GLN A 336 -7.00 7.36 26.26
C GLN A 336 -6.18 6.68 25.15
N ASP A 337 -4.91 6.36 25.41
CA ASP A 337 -3.99 5.76 24.42
C ASP A 337 -4.39 4.32 24.05
N THR A 338 -5.16 3.67 24.93
CA THR A 338 -5.66 2.29 24.77
C THR A 338 -6.86 2.21 23.81
N LEU A 339 -7.51 3.34 23.50
CA LEU A 339 -8.71 3.41 22.66
C LEU A 339 -8.44 3.85 21.21
N LEU A 340 -7.22 4.34 20.93
CA LEU A 340 -6.84 4.79 19.59
C LEU A 340 -6.65 3.59 18.66
N ARG A 341 -7.46 3.57 17.59
CA ARG A 341 -7.33 2.62 16.49
C ARG A 341 -6.51 3.25 15.39
N TYR A 342 -5.73 2.45 14.71
CA TYR A 342 -4.92 2.86 13.57
C TYR A 342 -5.40 2.11 12.34
N GLN A 343 -5.51 2.81 11.23
CA GLN A 343 -5.81 2.22 9.93
C GLN A 343 -4.64 2.47 9.00
N LEU A 344 -3.89 1.42 8.67
CA LEU A 344 -2.82 1.48 7.68
C LEU A 344 -3.39 1.19 6.30
N ILE A 345 -3.24 2.15 5.39
CA ILE A 345 -3.83 2.12 4.04
C ILE A 345 -2.69 2.12 3.03
N ARG A 346 -2.60 1.10 2.17
CA ARG A 346 -1.69 1.05 1.03
C ARG A 346 -2.38 1.54 -0.23
N ILE A 347 -1.74 2.45 -0.96
CA ILE A 347 -2.11 2.82 -2.34
C ILE A 347 -1.14 2.16 -3.32
N ASN A 348 -1.66 1.61 -4.42
CA ASN A 348 -0.84 1.15 -5.54
C ASN A 348 -0.32 2.34 -6.36
N ASN A 349 0.97 2.31 -6.74
CA ASN A 349 1.64 3.38 -7.48
C ASN A 349 0.99 3.66 -8.85
N ARG A 350 0.40 2.63 -9.48
CA ARG A 350 -0.33 2.77 -10.76
C ARG A 350 -1.61 3.60 -10.62
N GLY A 351 -2.23 3.60 -9.44
CA GLY A 351 -3.48 4.30 -9.19
C GLY A 351 -3.33 5.82 -9.29
N LEU A 352 -2.19 6.38 -8.85
CA LEU A 352 -1.98 7.84 -8.83
C LEU A 352 -2.15 8.51 -10.21
N HIS A 353 -2.00 7.78 -11.30
CA HIS A 353 -2.12 8.30 -12.67
C HIS A 353 -3.56 8.25 -13.23
N GLU A 354 -4.47 7.47 -12.62
CA GLU A 354 -5.82 7.20 -13.14
C GLU A 354 -6.91 7.76 -12.22
N ASN A 355 -7.29 9.02 -12.46
CA ASN A 355 -8.54 9.65 -11.97
C ASN A 355 -8.96 9.28 -10.53
N CYS A 356 -8.04 9.39 -9.58
CA CYS A 356 -8.22 9.84 -8.19
C CYS A 356 -9.56 9.56 -7.47
N LYS A 357 -10.16 8.37 -7.63
CA LYS A 357 -11.37 7.98 -6.89
C LYS A 357 -11.10 7.86 -5.38
N TRP A 358 -9.84 7.69 -4.98
CA TRP A 358 -9.42 7.54 -3.59
C TRP A 358 -9.19 8.86 -2.86
N LEU A 359 -9.16 10.02 -3.53
CA LEU A 359 -8.89 11.31 -2.86
C LEU A 359 -9.88 11.58 -1.73
N HIS A 360 -11.13 11.16 -1.88
CA HIS A 360 -12.17 11.27 -0.84
C HIS A 360 -11.94 10.35 0.37
N MET A 361 -11.02 9.37 0.30
CA MET A 361 -10.63 8.55 1.46
C MET A 361 -9.53 9.21 2.31
N PHE A 362 -8.90 10.27 1.80
CA PHE A 362 -7.82 10.97 2.49
C PHE A 362 -8.30 12.07 3.44
N ASP A 363 -9.60 12.32 3.50
CA ASP A 363 -10.20 13.05 4.62
C ASP A 363 -9.78 12.31 5.90
N ASP A 364 -9.04 13.00 6.78
CA ASP A 364 -8.48 12.50 8.04
C ASP A 364 -7.22 11.61 7.98
N VAL A 365 -6.43 11.64 6.89
CA VAL A 365 -5.06 11.06 6.93
C VAL A 365 -4.15 11.92 7.81
N ARG A 366 -3.44 11.27 8.75
CA ARG A 366 -2.62 11.96 9.74
C ARG A 366 -1.13 11.94 9.41
N LEU A 367 -0.68 10.87 8.79
CA LEU A 367 0.73 10.68 8.43
C LEU A 367 0.85 9.94 7.09
N VAL A 368 1.70 10.45 6.21
CA VAL A 368 2.13 9.76 4.98
C VAL A 368 3.46 9.05 5.25
N MET A 369 3.43 7.73 5.22
CA MET A 369 4.58 6.83 5.27
C MET A 369 5.03 6.53 3.84
N PHE A 370 6.05 7.24 3.38
CA PHE A 370 6.58 7.11 2.02
C PHE A 370 7.78 6.16 1.97
N CYS A 371 7.64 5.04 1.29
CA CYS A 371 8.63 3.99 1.18
C CYS A 371 9.53 4.17 -0.04
N VAL A 372 10.84 4.20 0.17
CA VAL A 372 11.86 4.24 -0.88
C VAL A 372 12.83 3.10 -0.67
N ALA A 373 12.97 2.23 -1.67
CA ALA A 373 13.97 1.19 -1.63
C ALA A 373 15.35 1.80 -1.87
N ALA A 374 16.22 1.72 -0.85
CA ALA A 374 17.56 2.26 -0.93
C ALA A 374 18.39 1.58 -2.02
N SER A 375 18.07 0.33 -2.36
CA SER A 375 18.69 -0.44 -3.45
C SER A 375 18.36 0.07 -4.85
N ASP A 376 17.35 0.92 -5.04
CA ASP A 376 16.84 1.26 -6.37
C ASP A 376 17.71 2.31 -7.10
N TYR A 377 18.80 2.79 -6.48
CA TYR A 377 19.69 3.84 -7.04
C TYR A 377 20.37 3.43 -8.35
N ASP A 378 20.66 2.15 -8.55
CA ASP A 378 21.28 1.59 -9.75
C ASP A 378 20.34 0.70 -10.55
N GLU A 379 19.04 0.69 -10.24
CA GLU A 379 18.04 -0.08 -10.97
C GLU A 379 17.35 0.75 -12.04
N TYR A 380 17.17 0.12 -13.20
CA TYR A 380 16.51 0.71 -14.34
C TYR A 380 15.41 -0.22 -14.85
N TYR A 381 14.38 0.35 -15.45
CA TYR A 381 13.38 -0.38 -16.21
C TYR A 381 13.04 0.40 -17.48
N GLU A 382 12.49 -0.31 -18.47
CA GLU A 382 11.98 0.29 -19.69
C GLU A 382 10.50 0.62 -19.49
N ASP A 383 10.13 1.90 -19.65
CA ASP A 383 8.75 2.33 -19.56
C ASP A 383 7.94 1.93 -20.82
N ALA A 384 6.63 2.20 -20.83
CA ALA A 384 5.77 1.88 -21.98
C ALA A 384 6.18 2.61 -23.29
N ASN A 385 7.02 3.63 -23.19
CA ASN A 385 7.52 4.41 -24.33
C ASN A 385 8.91 3.95 -24.80
N GLY A 386 9.46 2.89 -24.21
CA GLY A 386 10.80 2.41 -24.52
C GLY A 386 11.94 3.22 -23.89
N THR A 387 11.63 4.09 -22.91
CA THR A 387 12.62 4.93 -22.23
C THR A 387 13.17 4.19 -21.02
N ILE A 388 14.50 4.15 -20.90
CA ILE A 388 15.18 3.59 -19.73
C ILE A 388 15.09 4.60 -18.58
N VAL A 389 14.36 4.24 -17.53
CA VAL A 389 14.10 5.08 -16.36
C VAL A 389 14.78 4.48 -15.12
N ASN A 390 15.51 5.32 -14.38
CA ASN A 390 16.08 4.95 -13.09
C ASN A 390 15.00 4.94 -11.99
N LYS A 391 14.87 3.85 -11.24
CA LYS A 391 13.83 3.67 -10.22
C LYS A 391 13.92 4.64 -9.04
N MET A 392 15.12 5.06 -8.65
CA MET A 392 15.30 6.07 -7.60
C MET A 392 14.85 7.46 -8.09
N ILE A 393 15.10 7.80 -9.35
CA ILE A 393 14.62 9.06 -9.94
C ILE A 393 13.08 9.07 -10.04
N GLU A 394 12.47 7.96 -10.46
CA GLU A 394 11.01 7.80 -10.45
C GLU A 394 10.44 7.96 -9.02
N SER A 395 11.05 7.29 -8.03
CA SER A 395 10.66 7.41 -6.61
C SER A 395 10.75 8.85 -6.10
N ARG A 396 11.77 9.60 -6.54
CA ARG A 396 11.92 11.02 -6.24
C ARG A 396 10.78 11.83 -6.87
N GLN A 397 10.48 11.64 -8.16
CA GLN A 397 9.41 12.37 -8.84
C GLN A 397 8.04 12.09 -8.22
N LEU A 398 7.79 10.83 -7.84
CA LEU A 398 6.60 10.45 -7.11
C LEU A 398 6.52 11.15 -5.74
N PHE A 399 7.62 11.20 -5.01
CA PHE A 399 7.69 11.91 -3.73
C PHE A 399 7.38 13.40 -3.88
N GLU A 400 7.94 14.06 -4.90
CA GLU A 400 7.66 15.47 -5.23
C GLU A 400 6.17 15.66 -5.55
N SER A 401 5.58 14.80 -6.38
CA SER A 401 4.16 14.84 -6.77
C SER A 401 3.22 14.70 -5.56
N ILE A 402 3.47 13.73 -4.67
CA ILE A 402 2.65 13.53 -3.47
C ILE A 402 2.84 14.67 -2.47
N THR A 403 4.07 15.16 -2.30
CA THR A 403 4.36 16.27 -1.37
C THR A 403 3.66 17.57 -1.79
N LEU A 404 3.55 17.83 -3.10
CA LEU A 404 2.92 19.04 -3.65
C LEU A 404 1.39 18.93 -3.81
N HIS A 405 0.82 17.74 -3.63
CA HIS A 405 -0.60 17.55 -3.86
C HIS A 405 -1.42 18.19 -2.71
N PRO A 406 -2.45 19.01 -3.00
CA PRO A 406 -3.17 19.81 -1.99
C PRO A 406 -3.71 19.00 -0.80
N THR A 407 -4.14 17.77 -1.04
CA THR A 407 -4.62 16.87 0.01
C THR A 407 -3.59 16.58 1.11
N PHE A 408 -2.29 16.67 0.83
CA PHE A 408 -1.21 16.36 1.78
C PHE A 408 -0.50 17.60 2.33
N GLU A 409 -1.01 18.81 2.03
CA GLU A 409 -0.36 20.08 2.36
C GLU A 409 -0.08 20.24 3.87
N GLU A 410 -0.99 19.81 4.74
CA GLU A 410 -0.84 19.91 6.20
C GLU A 410 -0.37 18.61 6.86
N MET A 411 -0.24 17.52 6.11
CA MET A 411 0.05 16.19 6.68
C MET A 411 1.54 15.99 6.98
N ASN A 412 1.87 15.24 8.03
CA ASN A 412 3.24 14.85 8.34
C ASN A 412 3.73 13.77 7.37
N PHE A 413 5.05 13.75 7.11
CA PHE A 413 5.69 12.74 6.26
C PHE A 413 6.75 11.96 7.04
N LEU A 414 6.69 10.63 6.93
CA LEU A 414 7.70 9.69 7.40
C LEU A 414 8.27 8.94 6.20
N LEU A 415 9.54 9.21 5.87
CA LEU A 415 10.29 8.46 4.88
C LEU A 415 10.76 7.13 5.48
N LEU A 416 10.38 6.02 4.84
CA LEU A 416 10.86 4.69 5.17
C LEU A 416 11.87 4.26 4.11
N LEU A 417 13.15 4.21 4.49
CA LEU A 417 14.20 3.66 3.63
C LEU A 417 14.19 2.14 3.74
N THR A 418 13.65 1.48 2.72
CA THR A 418 13.50 0.02 2.65
C THR A 418 14.68 -0.64 1.94
N LYS A 419 14.78 -1.97 2.03
CA LYS A 419 15.81 -2.78 1.36
C LYS A 419 17.26 -2.34 1.67
N PHE A 420 17.50 -1.89 2.90
CA PHE A 420 18.83 -1.47 3.35
C PHE A 420 19.84 -2.63 3.34
N ASP A 421 19.37 -3.84 3.61
CA ASP A 421 20.12 -5.10 3.49
C ASP A 421 20.66 -5.32 2.06
N LEU A 422 19.89 -4.97 1.03
CA LEU A 422 20.34 -5.06 -0.36
C LEU A 422 21.28 -3.92 -0.77
N LEU A 423 21.17 -2.75 -0.13
CA LEU A 423 22.08 -1.62 -0.39
C LEU A 423 23.54 -2.01 -0.12
N GLU A 424 23.79 -2.75 0.96
CA GLU A 424 25.15 -3.21 1.30
C GLU A 424 25.76 -4.08 0.21
N GLN A 425 24.98 -5.00 -0.36
CA GLN A 425 25.43 -5.86 -1.45
C GLN A 425 25.70 -5.05 -2.72
N LYS A 426 24.82 -4.11 -3.04
CA LYS A 426 24.92 -3.31 -4.27
C LYS A 426 26.06 -2.30 -4.27
N LEU A 427 26.38 -1.69 -3.13
CA LEU A 427 27.50 -0.76 -3.04
C LEU A 427 28.85 -1.42 -3.32
N ASN A 428 28.95 -2.75 -3.23
CA ASN A 428 30.13 -3.49 -3.65
C ASN A 428 30.25 -3.66 -5.17
N SER A 429 29.13 -3.60 -5.92
CA SER A 429 29.09 -3.77 -7.38
C SER A 429 28.95 -2.45 -8.14
N SER A 430 28.23 -1.46 -7.59
CA SER A 430 27.95 -0.18 -8.25
C SER A 430 28.04 0.95 -7.23
N PRO A 431 28.82 2.02 -7.48
CA PRO A 431 28.92 3.15 -6.56
C PRO A 431 27.61 3.94 -6.51
N LEU A 432 27.32 4.61 -5.39
CA LEU A 432 26.10 5.42 -5.24
C LEU A 432 26.01 6.54 -6.30
N THR A 433 27.17 7.04 -6.76
CA THR A 433 27.29 8.08 -7.79
C THR A 433 26.79 7.65 -9.17
N SER A 434 26.48 6.36 -9.38
CA SER A 434 25.81 5.87 -10.60
C SER A 434 24.41 6.45 -10.79
N CYS A 435 23.79 6.95 -9.72
CA CYS A 435 22.53 7.70 -9.80
C CYS A 435 22.84 9.19 -9.95
N ASP A 436 22.30 9.83 -10.99
CA ASP A 436 22.52 11.26 -11.29
C ASP A 436 22.22 12.18 -10.09
N TRP A 437 21.20 11.85 -9.30
CA TRP A 437 20.80 12.63 -8.13
C TRP A 437 21.79 12.57 -6.96
N PHE A 438 22.64 11.53 -6.93
CA PHE A 438 23.65 11.27 -5.92
C PHE A 438 25.09 11.40 -6.44
N SER A 439 25.27 12.04 -7.59
CA SER A 439 26.56 12.26 -8.24
C SER A 439 27.60 12.99 -7.37
N ASP A 440 27.17 13.80 -6.40
CA ASP A 440 28.01 14.52 -5.44
C ASP A 440 28.33 13.73 -4.15
N PHE A 441 27.93 12.45 -4.07
CA PHE A 441 28.22 11.63 -2.90
C PHE A 441 29.72 11.35 -2.76
N THR A 442 30.30 11.83 -1.66
CA THR A 442 31.71 11.57 -1.31
C THR A 442 31.79 10.93 0.07
N PRO A 443 32.06 9.61 0.18
CA PRO A 443 32.14 8.95 1.48
C PRO A 443 33.41 9.39 2.22
N LEU A 444 33.24 9.95 3.42
CA LEU A 444 34.34 10.20 4.34
C LEU A 444 34.81 8.88 4.98
N ILE A 445 35.67 8.15 4.27
CA ILE A 445 36.25 6.89 4.78
C ILE A 445 37.35 7.24 5.78
N SER A 446 37.16 6.88 7.05
CA SER A 446 38.22 6.99 8.06
C SER A 446 39.36 6.02 7.72
N ARG A 447 40.61 6.53 7.62
CA ARG A 447 41.81 5.78 7.17
C ARG A 447 42.09 4.47 7.94
N ASN A 448 41.47 4.27 9.10
CA ASN A 448 41.63 3.07 9.92
C ASN A 448 40.98 1.80 9.32
N LEU A 449 40.10 1.92 8.31
CA LEU A 449 39.48 0.77 7.63
C LEU A 449 40.29 0.23 6.44
N LEU A 450 41.27 0.98 5.93
CA LEU A 450 42.05 0.58 4.75
C LEU A 450 43.31 -0.25 5.11
N ASN A 451 43.77 -0.21 6.36
CA ASN A 451 44.97 -0.94 6.81
C ASN A 451 44.64 -2.24 7.59
N GLY A 452 43.72 -3.04 7.05
CA GLY A 452 43.34 -4.35 7.59
C GLY A 452 44.24 -5.51 7.19
N SER A 453 45.56 -5.37 7.25
CA SER A 453 46.51 -6.50 7.23
C SER A 453 47.19 -6.66 8.59
N SER A 454 46.40 -6.86 9.63
CA SER A 454 46.95 -7.41 10.88
C SER A 454 45.83 -8.05 11.70
N ARG A 455 45.97 -9.37 11.87
CA ARG A 455 45.24 -10.18 12.84
C ARG A 455 45.34 -9.54 14.24
N SER A 456 44.24 -9.02 14.77
CA SER A 456 44.07 -8.92 16.22
C SER A 456 42.61 -9.20 16.61
N THR A 457 42.42 -10.40 17.15
CA THR A 457 41.32 -10.76 18.03
C THR A 457 41.36 -9.89 19.28
N ARG A 458 40.37 -9.01 19.47
CA ARG A 458 39.67 -8.70 20.75
C ARG A 458 38.92 -7.36 20.69
N SER A 459 37.60 -7.45 20.84
CA SER A 459 36.71 -6.62 21.66
C SER A 459 36.79 -5.09 21.60
N GLY A 460 35.69 -4.47 21.14
CA GLY A 460 35.18 -3.21 21.69
C GLY A 460 35.28 -1.98 20.78
N SER A 461 34.10 -1.41 20.43
CA SER A 461 33.87 -0.07 19.83
C SER A 461 33.91 0.04 18.30
N HIS A 462 32.83 -0.41 17.64
CA HIS A 462 32.50 0.01 16.27
C HIS A 462 31.82 1.39 16.31
N THR A 463 32.59 2.48 16.31
CA THR A 463 32.07 3.87 16.28
C THR A 463 32.26 4.58 14.94
N GLY A 464 32.61 3.84 13.87
CA GLY A 464 32.60 4.35 12.50
C GLY A 464 31.34 3.86 11.78
N SER A 465 30.58 4.79 11.18
CA SER A 465 29.47 4.44 10.28
C SER A 465 29.99 3.64 9.09
N THR A 466 29.35 2.51 8.77
CA THR A 466 29.71 1.72 7.57
C THR A 466 29.38 2.50 6.30
N LEU A 467 30.02 2.16 5.17
CA LEU A 467 29.74 2.79 3.87
C LEU A 467 28.23 2.73 3.50
N PRO A 468 27.51 1.61 3.70
CA PRO A 468 26.06 1.55 3.49
C PRO A 468 25.28 2.50 4.40
N GLN A 469 25.66 2.62 5.67
CA GLN A 469 25.03 3.58 6.59
C GLN A 469 25.25 5.02 6.12
N MET A 470 26.47 5.37 5.72
CA MET A 470 26.77 6.70 5.18
C MET A 470 25.98 7.01 3.90
N ALA A 471 25.88 6.04 2.99
CA ALA A 471 25.09 6.16 1.77
C ALA A 471 23.60 6.38 2.09
N ALA A 472 23.02 5.56 2.98
CA ALA A 472 21.61 5.69 3.35
C ALA A 472 21.33 6.99 4.12
N HIS A 473 22.23 7.43 5.00
CA HIS A 473 22.14 8.74 5.65
C HIS A 473 22.18 9.89 4.64
N TYR A 474 23.02 9.77 3.61
CA TYR A 474 23.09 10.76 2.53
C TYR A 474 21.81 10.79 1.70
N MET A 475 21.26 9.63 1.33
CA MET A 475 19.94 9.54 0.67
C MET A 475 18.86 10.22 1.52
N ALA A 476 18.79 9.89 2.81
CA ALA A 476 17.86 10.53 3.75
C ALA A 476 18.04 12.06 3.78
N ALA A 477 19.28 12.56 3.75
CA ALA A 477 19.56 13.99 3.73
C ALA A 477 19.10 14.65 2.41
N LYS A 478 19.23 13.98 1.27
CA LYS A 478 18.72 14.46 -0.03
C LYS A 478 17.19 14.58 -0.02
N PHE A 479 16.48 13.56 0.44
CA PHE A 479 15.02 13.62 0.60
C PHE A 479 14.58 14.69 1.61
N LYS A 480 15.29 14.86 2.73
CA LYS A 480 15.01 15.93 3.70
C LYS A 480 15.15 17.32 3.08
N ARG A 481 16.24 17.58 2.35
CA ARG A 481 16.45 18.86 1.65
C ARG A 481 15.38 19.11 0.61
N LEU A 482 14.99 18.08 -0.14
CA LEU A 482 13.92 18.17 -1.12
C LEU A 482 12.59 18.53 -0.44
N PHE A 483 12.19 17.80 0.59
CA PHE A 483 10.95 18.06 1.32
C PHE A 483 10.91 19.44 1.98
N ASP A 484 12.02 19.87 2.58
CA ASP A 484 12.18 21.20 3.17
C ASP A 484 12.07 22.30 2.10
N SER A 485 12.67 22.11 0.92
CA SER A 485 12.55 23.05 -0.19
C SER A 485 11.14 23.20 -0.76
N LEU A 486 10.32 22.14 -0.65
CA LEU A 486 8.93 22.13 -1.15
C LEU A 486 7.93 22.64 -0.11
N THR A 487 8.18 22.41 1.18
CA THR A 487 7.17 22.61 2.24
C THR A 487 7.63 23.47 3.42
N GLY A 488 8.93 23.67 3.61
CA GLY A 488 9.50 24.28 4.82
C GLY A 488 9.29 23.48 6.10
N ARG A 489 8.85 22.21 6.00
CA ARG A 489 8.53 21.33 7.13
C ARG A 489 9.58 20.23 7.30
N LYS A 490 9.55 19.59 8.46
CA LYS A 490 10.48 18.50 8.79
C LYS A 490 10.00 17.16 8.24
N LEU A 491 10.86 16.50 7.45
CA LEU A 491 10.69 15.09 7.08
C LEU A 491 11.27 14.17 8.15
N TYR A 492 10.46 13.26 8.67
CA TYR A 492 10.93 12.17 9.55
C TYR A 492 11.49 11.02 8.70
N VAL A 493 12.46 10.28 9.24
CA VAL A 493 13.10 9.18 8.50
C VAL A 493 13.30 7.99 9.42
N SER A 494 12.99 6.79 8.91
CA SER A 494 13.30 5.51 9.56
C SER A 494 13.84 4.51 8.53
N TYR A 495 14.70 3.60 8.99
CA TYR A 495 15.22 2.48 8.19
C TYR A 495 14.38 1.24 8.48
N VAL A 496 13.90 0.58 7.43
CA VAL A 496 12.97 -0.56 7.58
C VAL A 496 13.42 -1.73 6.73
N ASN A 497 13.73 -2.85 7.37
CA ASN A 497 13.74 -4.13 6.70
C ASN A 497 12.31 -4.68 6.71
N ALA A 498 11.61 -4.60 5.58
CA ALA A 498 10.22 -5.01 5.47
C ALA A 498 10.02 -6.53 5.70
N LEU A 499 11.07 -7.34 5.62
CA LEU A 499 11.01 -8.77 5.93
C LEU A 499 11.24 -9.06 7.42
N ASP A 500 11.79 -8.11 8.18
CA ASP A 500 11.99 -8.24 9.62
C ASP A 500 10.82 -7.65 10.41
N GLN A 501 10.19 -8.50 11.22
CA GLN A 501 9.00 -8.16 11.98
C GLN A 501 9.27 -7.06 13.03
N GLU A 502 10.44 -7.07 13.68
CA GLU A 502 10.79 -6.05 14.68
C GLU A 502 11.12 -4.70 14.06
N SER A 503 11.79 -4.70 12.90
CA SER A 503 12.02 -3.47 12.12
C SER A 503 10.72 -2.79 11.71
N VAL A 504 9.74 -3.56 11.20
CA VAL A 504 8.40 -3.02 10.86
C VAL A 504 7.65 -2.54 12.09
N ARG A 505 7.68 -3.31 13.20
CA ARG A 505 7.06 -2.89 14.47
C ARG A 505 7.64 -1.57 14.97
N SER A 506 8.95 -1.41 14.90
CA SER A 506 9.65 -0.17 15.29
C SER A 506 9.24 1.01 14.42
N ALA A 507 9.11 0.82 13.10
CA ALA A 507 8.68 1.86 12.18
C ALA A 507 7.23 2.31 12.43
N ILE A 508 6.32 1.36 12.66
CA ILE A 508 4.90 1.65 12.96
C ILE A 508 4.76 2.31 14.34
N ARG A 509 5.55 1.89 15.33
CA ARG A 509 5.64 2.63 16.61
C ARG A 509 6.15 4.05 16.43
N TYR A 510 7.17 4.26 15.59
CA TYR A 510 7.68 5.59 15.32
C TYR A 510 6.62 6.50 14.67
N SER A 511 5.79 5.97 13.76
CA SER A 511 4.65 6.74 13.22
C SER A 511 3.66 7.18 14.30
N ARG A 512 3.42 6.35 15.32
CA ARG A 512 2.58 6.70 16.46
C ARG A 512 3.15 7.89 17.23
N GLU A 513 4.45 7.83 17.56
CA GLU A 513 5.11 8.90 18.31
C GLU A 513 5.11 10.24 17.55
N ILE A 514 5.26 10.20 16.21
CA ILE A 514 5.15 11.40 15.37
C ILE A 514 3.78 12.06 15.49
N ILE A 515 2.70 11.27 15.48
CA ILE A 515 1.32 11.77 15.61
C ILE A 515 1.11 12.36 17.01
N LYS A 516 1.60 11.68 18.06
CA LYS A 516 1.51 12.19 19.43
C LYS A 516 2.21 13.53 19.63
N TRP A 517 3.44 13.67 19.10
CA TRP A 517 4.18 14.93 19.18
C TRP A 517 3.48 16.09 18.47
N GLU A 518 2.61 15.81 17.50
CA GLU A 518 1.80 16.82 16.85
C GLU A 518 0.66 17.29 17.75
N GLU A 519 -0.03 16.37 18.43
CA GLU A 519 -1.10 16.67 19.37
C GLU A 519 -0.60 17.38 20.65
N GLU A 520 0.63 17.07 21.06
CA GLU A 520 1.27 17.66 22.25
C GLU A 520 1.91 19.03 22.00
N LYS A 521 2.09 19.47 20.73
CA LYS A 521 2.59 20.83 20.44
C LYS A 521 1.58 21.84 21.00
N PRO A 522 1.91 22.56 22.08
CA PRO A 522 0.95 23.45 22.68
C PRO A 522 0.69 24.60 21.73
N VAL A 523 -0.55 25.10 21.73
CA VAL A 523 -0.95 26.38 21.14
C VAL A 523 -0.21 27.51 21.90
N PHE A 524 1.11 27.60 21.76
CA PHE A 524 1.91 28.73 22.20
C PHE A 524 1.78 29.84 21.18
N GLY A 525 0.57 30.41 21.11
CA GLY A 525 0.24 31.56 20.27
C GLY A 525 -0.90 32.42 20.81
N ALA A 526 -1.51 32.08 21.94
CA ALA A 526 -2.62 32.83 22.51
C ALA A 526 -2.54 32.90 24.05
N SER A 527 -1.49 33.51 24.57
CA SER A 527 -1.49 34.18 25.87
C SER A 527 -0.28 35.08 25.94
N GLU A 528 -0.38 36.25 25.31
CA GLU A 528 0.42 37.39 25.77
C GLU A 528 0.01 37.68 27.21
N THR A 529 0.98 37.49 28.08
CA THR A 529 0.96 37.76 29.51
C THR A 529 0.64 39.23 29.77
N VAL A 530 -0.55 39.52 30.31
CA VAL A 530 -0.77 40.76 31.06
C VAL A 530 -0.11 40.56 32.42
N TYR A 531 1.17 40.90 32.53
CA TYR A 531 1.76 41.21 33.83
C TYR A 531 1.39 42.65 34.17
N SER A 532 0.51 42.81 35.16
CA SER A 532 0.30 44.08 35.85
C SER A 532 1.61 44.51 36.53
N GLU A 533 2.19 45.62 36.08
CA GLU A 533 3.18 46.36 36.85
C GLU A 533 2.44 47.23 37.88
N GLU A 534 2.39 46.80 39.13
CA GLU A 534 2.24 47.73 40.26
C GLU A 534 3.62 48.04 40.86
N PRO A 535 3.96 49.32 41.09
CA PRO A 535 5.27 49.72 41.59
C PRO A 535 5.32 49.58 43.10
N SER A 536 6.23 48.74 43.60
CA SER A 536 6.59 48.71 45.03
C SER A 536 7.84 49.56 45.27
N SER A 537 7.62 50.72 45.87
CA SER A 537 8.63 51.58 46.46
C SER A 537 9.25 50.91 47.68
N PHE A 538 10.57 50.71 47.71
CA PHE A 538 11.32 50.57 48.96
C PHE A 538 12.69 51.26 48.92
N THR A 539 12.86 52.04 49.95
CA THR A 539 13.90 52.99 50.33
C THR A 539 15.24 52.31 50.64
N GLN A 540 16.36 52.83 50.12
CA GLN A 540 17.70 52.56 50.67
C GLN A 540 18.09 53.68 51.63
N LEU A 541 18.31 53.29 52.89
CA LEU A 541 19.07 54.03 53.89
C LEU A 541 20.46 53.38 53.99
N THR A 542 21.45 54.27 54.14
CA THR A 542 22.90 54.13 54.36
C THR A 542 23.78 53.73 53.19
#